data_AF-A0A1Y2BNV0-F1
#
_entry.id   AF-A0A1Y2BNV0-F1
#
_cell.length_a   1.000
_cell.length_b   1.000
_cell.length_c   1.000
_cell.angle_alpha   90.00
_cell.angle_beta   90.00
_cell.angle_gamma   90.00
#
_symmetry.space_group_name_H-M   'P 1'
#
loop_
_entity.id
_entity.type
_entity.pdbx_description
1 polymer ?
#
loop_
_entity_poly.entity_id
_entity_poly.type
_entity_poly.pdbx_seq_one_letter_code
_entity_poly.pdbx_strand_id
1 'polypeptide(L)'
;MSLQDFHNFLKKEHSEENIEFYTALQEYKRLCLEIPSEVLKHSESSPPNEAIALSLKAVKAKLEDMLKIFFNEESQYDLNVPIRLKKPFFHEINVVKNIHPDVFDGILENVLTMLKLSSFPNFMKEAQKVQVAINEVSMASLNRPASANPALPPKVVTVADPMTPSLSTVGS
;
A
#
# COMPACT_ATOMS: atom_id res chain seq x y z
N MET A 1 -5.77 6.54 -11.88
CA MET A 1 -4.93 6.01 -10.78
C MET A 1 -5.79 5.78 -9.56
N SER A 2 -5.47 4.74 -8.79
CA SER A 2 -6.20 4.28 -7.62
C SER A 2 -5.40 4.48 -6.33
N LEU A 3 -6.04 4.31 -5.17
CA LEU A 3 -5.35 4.27 -3.87
C LEU A 3 -4.32 3.12 -3.80
N GLN A 4 -4.60 2.00 -4.47
CA GLN A 4 -3.67 0.87 -4.56
C GLN A 4 -2.38 1.25 -5.31
N ASP A 5 -2.48 2.08 -6.36
CA ASP A 5 -1.32 2.56 -7.09
C ASP A 5 -0.44 3.46 -6.21
N PHE A 6 -1.07 4.30 -5.38
CA PHE A 6 -0.37 5.16 -4.42
C PHE A 6 0.30 4.33 -3.31
N HIS A 7 -0.38 3.32 -2.77
CA HIS A 7 0.19 2.39 -1.79
C HIS A 7 1.41 1.66 -2.33
N ASN A 8 1.30 1.13 -3.56
CA ASN A 8 2.42 0.47 -4.24
C ASN A 8 3.58 1.43 -4.51
N PHE A 9 3.31 2.71 -4.77
CA PHE A 9 4.33 3.73 -4.92
C PHE A 9 5.06 4.00 -3.59
N LEU A 10 4.32 4.16 -2.49
CA LEU A 10 4.91 4.40 -1.18
C LEU A 10 5.87 3.27 -0.76
N LYS A 11 5.52 2.02 -1.04
CA LYS A 11 6.40 0.85 -0.83
C LYS A 11 7.70 0.92 -1.61
N LYS A 12 7.68 1.48 -2.82
CA LYS A 12 8.90 1.66 -3.64
C LYS A 12 9.79 2.77 -3.07
N GLU A 13 9.19 3.79 -2.47
CA GLU A 13 9.90 4.90 -1.83
C GLU A 13 10.24 4.62 -0.36
N HIS A 14 9.95 3.43 0.17
CA HIS A 14 10.12 3.09 1.57
C HIS A 14 9.46 4.13 2.51
N SER A 15 8.24 4.54 2.16
CA SER A 15 7.46 5.59 2.85
C SER A 15 6.04 5.10 3.21
N GLU A 16 5.80 3.79 3.16
CA GLU A 16 4.51 3.16 3.43
C GLU A 16 4.08 3.23 4.91
N GLU A 17 4.99 3.48 5.84
CA GLU A 17 4.69 3.61 7.27
C GLU A 17 3.62 4.66 7.55
N ASN A 18 3.60 5.72 6.74
CA ASN A 18 2.65 6.82 6.86
C ASN A 18 1.20 6.38 6.57
N ILE A 19 1.02 5.56 5.53
CA ILE A 19 -0.32 5.08 5.14
C ILE A 19 -0.77 3.89 5.99
N GLU A 20 0.17 3.04 6.41
CA GLU A 20 -0.10 1.94 7.36
C GLU A 20 -0.53 2.50 8.72
N PHE A 21 0.15 3.52 9.24
CA PHE A 21 -0.25 4.20 10.46
C PHE A 21 -1.64 4.84 10.35
N TYR A 22 -1.91 5.54 9.25
CA TYR A 22 -3.22 6.14 9.01
C TYR A 22 -4.32 5.08 9.08
N THR A 23 -4.12 3.95 8.41
CA THR A 23 -5.08 2.85 8.37
C THR A 23 -5.28 2.25 9.77
N ALA A 24 -4.19 1.96 10.49
CA ALA A 24 -4.25 1.45 11.85
C ALA A 24 -4.97 2.42 12.81
N LEU A 25 -4.77 3.73 12.66
CA LEU A 25 -5.43 4.75 13.46
C LEU A 25 -6.93 4.84 13.16
N GLN A 26 -7.37 4.65 11.90
CA GLN A 26 -8.80 4.59 11.58
C GLN A 26 -9.48 3.37 12.24
N GLU A 27 -8.81 2.22 12.23
CA GLU A 27 -9.31 1.04 12.96
C GLU A 27 -9.39 1.29 14.46
N TYR A 28 -8.35 1.90 15.04
CA TYR A 28 -8.32 2.28 16.44
C TYR A 28 -9.47 3.25 16.81
N LYS A 29 -9.67 4.30 16.00
CA LYS A 29 -10.78 5.25 16.15
C LYS A 29 -12.13 4.53 16.13
N ARG A 30 -12.32 3.57 15.21
CA ARG A 30 -13.53 2.77 15.13
C ARG A 30 -13.78 1.94 16.40
N LEU A 31 -12.75 1.33 16.97
CA LEU A 31 -12.87 0.59 18.24
C LEU A 31 -13.26 1.50 19.42
N CYS A 32 -12.82 2.76 19.39
CA CYS A 32 -13.12 3.73 20.44
C CYS A 32 -14.56 4.27 20.41
N LEU A 33 -15.27 4.18 19.28
CA LEU A 33 -16.61 4.77 19.11
C LEU A 33 -17.65 4.25 20.12
N GLU A 34 -17.53 2.98 20.51
CA GLU A 34 -18.46 2.32 21.43
C GLU A 34 -18.15 2.63 22.92
N ILE A 35 -17.10 3.41 23.20
CA ILE A 35 -16.63 3.71 24.55
C ILE A 35 -16.80 5.21 24.82
N PRO A 36 -17.44 5.61 25.95
CA PRO A 36 -17.58 7.01 26.29
C PRO A 36 -16.22 7.71 26.40
N SER A 37 -16.10 8.92 25.83
CA SER A 37 -14.83 9.67 25.79
C SER A 37 -14.19 9.87 27.16
N GLU A 38 -14.98 10.10 28.21
CA GLU A 38 -14.48 10.28 29.58
C GLU A 38 -13.78 9.02 30.11
N VAL A 39 -14.26 7.84 29.73
CA VAL A 39 -13.64 6.56 30.10
C VAL A 39 -12.32 6.38 29.35
N LEU A 40 -12.24 6.81 28.09
CA LEU A 40 -11.00 6.75 27.30
C LEU A 40 -9.94 7.74 27.79
N LYS A 41 -10.35 8.94 28.22
CA LYS A 41 -9.45 9.96 28.78
C LYS A 41 -8.92 9.58 30.16
N HIS A 42 -9.67 8.75 30.90
CA HIS A 42 -9.32 8.29 32.25
C HIS A 42 -9.38 6.77 32.35
N SER A 43 -8.54 6.07 31.56
CA SER A 43 -8.66 4.61 31.36
C SER A 43 -8.28 3.72 32.55
N GLU A 44 -7.80 4.32 33.64
CA GLU A 44 -7.58 3.66 34.95
C GLU A 44 -8.82 3.69 35.85
N SER A 45 -9.84 4.47 35.49
CA SER A 45 -11.10 4.47 36.21
C SER A 45 -11.82 3.13 36.05
N SER A 46 -12.61 2.75 37.07
CA SER A 46 -13.37 1.51 37.04
C SER A 46 -14.35 1.53 35.86
N PRO A 47 -14.37 0.49 35.01
CA PRO A 47 -15.26 0.47 33.85
C PRO A 47 -16.72 0.49 34.32
N PRO A 48 -17.61 1.26 33.65
CA PRO A 48 -19.01 1.37 34.07
C PRO A 48 -19.79 0.04 33.99
N ASN A 49 -19.38 -0.86 33.10
CA ASN A 49 -19.97 -2.18 32.94
C ASN A 49 -19.00 -3.17 32.25
N GLU A 50 -19.37 -4.45 32.22
CA GLU A 50 -18.56 -5.54 31.66
C GLU A 50 -18.34 -5.40 30.13
N ALA A 51 -19.35 -4.93 29.39
CA ALA A 51 -19.22 -4.73 27.94
C ALA A 51 -18.15 -3.67 27.61
N ILE A 52 -18.13 -2.56 28.35
CA ILE A 52 -17.11 -1.51 28.22
C ILE A 52 -15.74 -2.06 28.64
N ALA A 53 -15.66 -2.91 29.67
CA ALA A 53 -14.40 -3.52 30.08
C ALA A 53 -13.78 -4.40 28.97
N LEU A 54 -14.60 -5.17 28.26
CA LEU A 54 -14.17 -5.97 27.12
C LEU A 54 -13.69 -5.08 25.95
N SER A 55 -14.46 -4.05 25.60
CA SER A 55 -14.07 -3.09 24.56
C SER A 55 -12.78 -2.34 24.91
N LEU A 56 -12.63 -1.90 26.16
CA LEU A 56 -11.41 -1.25 26.65
C LEU A 56 -10.19 -2.17 26.52
N LYS A 57 -10.33 -3.46 26.82
CA LYS A 57 -9.26 -4.42 26.63
C LYS A 57 -8.81 -4.50 25.17
N ALA A 58 -9.76 -4.55 24.23
CA ALA A 58 -9.46 -4.57 22.80
C ALA A 58 -8.79 -3.27 22.32
N VAL A 59 -9.27 -2.11 22.81
CA VAL A 59 -8.65 -0.81 22.52
C VAL A 59 -7.23 -0.73 23.06
N LYS A 60 -7.00 -1.11 24.33
CA LYS A 60 -5.66 -1.12 24.94
C LYS A 60 -4.69 -2.03 24.17
N ALA A 61 -5.12 -3.23 23.78
CA ALA A 61 -4.31 -4.13 22.96
C ALA A 61 -3.94 -3.50 21.60
N LYS A 62 -4.91 -2.90 20.90
CA LYS A 62 -4.65 -2.21 19.62
C LYS A 62 -3.70 -1.02 19.79
N LEU A 63 -3.82 -0.26 20.88
CA LEU A 63 -2.91 0.83 21.21
C LEU A 63 -1.47 0.32 21.39
N GLU A 64 -1.28 -0.74 22.18
CA GLU A 64 0.03 -1.35 22.40
C GLU A 64 0.66 -1.83 21.08
N ASP A 65 -0.13 -2.48 20.22
CA ASP A 65 0.34 -2.88 18.89
C ASP A 65 0.79 -1.67 18.05
N MET A 66 0.00 -0.59 18.04
CA MET A 66 0.37 0.64 17.33
C MET A 66 1.64 1.27 17.87
N LEU A 67 1.82 1.33 19.19
CA LEU A 67 3.04 1.86 19.80
C LEU A 67 4.27 1.03 19.41
N LYS A 68 4.14 -0.29 19.43
CA LYS A 68 5.22 -1.21 19.05
C LYS A 68 5.59 -1.11 17.58
N ILE A 69 4.61 -0.94 16.70
CA ILE A 69 4.83 -0.92 15.24
C ILE A 69 5.33 0.44 14.78
N PHE A 70 4.77 1.55 15.29
CA PHE A 70 4.96 2.87 14.70
C PHE A 70 5.83 3.84 15.52
N PHE A 71 6.18 3.49 16.75
CA PHE A 71 6.93 4.37 17.65
C PHE A 71 8.11 3.68 18.34
N ASN A 72 8.47 2.48 17.89
CA ASN A 72 9.65 1.77 18.33
C ASN A 72 10.75 1.93 17.26
N GLU A 73 11.91 2.44 17.65
CA GLU A 73 13.06 2.67 16.76
C GLU A 73 13.59 1.39 16.10
N GLU A 74 13.32 0.22 16.70
CA GLU A 74 13.67 -1.09 16.13
C GLU A 74 12.65 -1.60 15.09
N SER A 75 11.51 -0.92 14.94
CA SER A 75 10.47 -1.31 14.00
C SER A 75 10.81 -0.88 12.57
N GLN A 76 10.47 -1.74 11.60
CA GLN A 76 10.53 -1.43 10.16
C GLN A 76 9.55 -0.31 9.75
N TYR A 77 8.59 0.02 10.63
CA TYR A 77 7.56 1.03 10.41
C TYR A 77 7.63 2.19 11.42
N ASP A 78 8.80 2.45 12.04
CA ASP A 78 8.95 3.61 12.93
C ASP A 78 8.61 4.91 12.19
N LEU A 79 7.70 5.70 12.77
CA LEU A 79 7.28 6.95 12.17
C LEU A 79 8.31 8.04 12.42
N ASN A 80 8.59 8.79 11.36
CA ASN A 80 9.35 10.03 11.44
C ASN A 80 8.53 11.15 12.09
N VAL A 81 8.48 11.14 13.42
CA VAL A 81 7.79 12.13 14.23
C VAL A 81 8.78 12.97 15.02
N PRO A 82 8.74 14.31 14.90
CA PRO A 82 9.55 15.21 15.72
C PRO A 82 9.39 14.98 17.23
N ILE A 83 10.50 15.10 17.98
CA ILE A 83 10.52 14.94 19.45
C ILE A 83 9.48 15.82 20.16
N ARG A 84 9.24 17.03 19.65
CA ARG A 84 8.24 17.97 20.18
C ARG A 84 6.80 17.43 20.16
N LEU A 85 6.51 16.45 19.28
CA LEU A 85 5.23 15.75 19.23
C LEU A 85 5.30 14.42 19.98
N LYS A 86 6.39 13.63 19.84
CA LYS A 86 6.55 12.34 20.56
C LYS A 86 6.47 12.54 22.09
N LYS A 87 7.11 13.57 22.66
CA LYS A 87 7.13 13.81 24.12
C LYS A 87 5.74 14.00 24.75
N PRO A 88 4.93 14.99 24.33
CA PRO A 88 3.59 15.17 24.90
C PRO A 88 2.67 13.97 24.60
N PHE A 89 2.79 13.35 23.42
CA PHE A 89 2.05 12.14 23.07
C PHE A 89 2.30 10.99 24.06
N PHE A 90 3.57 10.68 24.36
CA PHE A 90 3.90 9.63 25.32
C PHE A 90 3.54 10.02 26.76
N HIS A 91 3.51 11.31 27.09
CA HIS A 91 3.04 11.76 28.40
C HIS A 91 1.54 11.46 28.59
N GLU A 92 0.70 11.81 27.61
CA GLU A 92 -0.73 11.51 27.63
C GLU A 92 -1.00 10.01 27.82
N ILE A 93 -0.31 9.16 27.07
CA ILE A 93 -0.55 7.71 27.11
C ILE A 93 0.02 7.08 28.38
N ASN A 94 1.28 7.36 28.72
CA ASN A 94 1.98 6.60 29.77
C ASN A 94 1.73 7.14 31.16
N VAL A 95 1.54 8.47 31.30
CA VAL A 95 1.40 9.14 32.60
C VAL A 95 -0.07 9.46 32.87
N VAL A 96 -0.75 10.15 31.94
CA VAL A 96 -2.16 10.54 32.12
C VAL A 96 -3.09 9.33 31.94
N LYS A 97 -2.62 8.27 31.26
CA LYS A 97 -3.42 7.08 30.89
C LYS A 97 -4.61 7.45 30.01
N ASN A 98 -4.41 8.46 29.18
CA ASN A 98 -5.34 8.91 28.17
C ASN A 98 -5.14 8.04 26.91
N ILE A 99 -6.14 7.21 26.62
CA ILE A 99 -6.17 6.37 25.41
C ILE A 99 -7.19 6.90 24.40
N HIS A 100 -7.71 8.11 24.59
CA HIS A 100 -8.63 8.72 23.64
C HIS A 100 -7.95 8.91 22.28
N PRO A 101 -8.61 8.64 21.14
CA PRO A 101 -7.97 8.73 19.82
C PRO A 101 -7.39 10.11 19.47
N ASP A 102 -7.92 11.18 20.05
CA ASP A 102 -7.45 12.56 19.81
C ASP A 102 -6.00 12.80 20.25
N VAL A 103 -5.45 11.96 21.13
CA VAL A 103 -4.01 12.04 21.50
C VAL A 103 -3.09 11.88 20.27
N PHE A 104 -3.60 11.27 19.19
CA PHE A 104 -2.87 11.09 17.94
C PHE A 104 -2.99 12.27 16.97
N ASP A 105 -3.80 13.29 17.23
CA ASP A 105 -4.12 14.31 16.22
C ASP A 105 -2.87 15.06 15.71
N GLY A 106 -1.97 15.46 16.62
CA GLY A 106 -0.71 16.09 16.23
C GLY A 106 0.22 15.16 15.44
N ILE A 107 0.19 13.86 15.73
CA ILE A 107 0.95 12.85 14.99
C ILE A 107 0.37 12.66 13.59
N LEU A 108 -0.96 12.54 13.51
CA LEU A 108 -1.69 12.39 12.27
C LEU A 108 -1.47 13.59 11.35
N GLU A 109 -1.50 14.81 11.88
CA GLU A 109 -1.23 16.02 11.10
C GLU A 109 0.19 16.00 10.50
N ASN A 110 1.20 15.56 11.28
CA ASN A 110 2.57 15.39 10.80
C ASN A 110 2.65 14.36 9.67
N VAL A 111 2.03 13.18 9.85
CA VAL A 111 1.99 12.12 8.83
C VAL A 111 1.31 12.58 7.54
N LEU A 112 0.15 13.23 7.65
CA LEU A 112 -0.56 13.77 6.48
C LEU A 112 0.26 14.87 5.78
N THR A 113 0.99 15.68 6.54
CA THR A 113 1.89 16.69 5.98
C THR A 113 3.02 16.03 5.18
N MET A 114 3.64 14.96 5.69
CA MET A 114 4.69 14.23 4.97
C MET A 114 4.15 13.62 3.66
N LEU A 115 2.99 12.96 3.72
CA LEU A 115 2.35 12.42 2.52
C LEU A 115 2.01 13.50 1.50
N LYS A 116 1.47 14.65 1.95
CA LYS A 116 1.03 15.74 1.08
C LYS A 116 2.19 16.50 0.44
N LEU A 117 3.30 16.71 1.17
CA LEU A 117 4.42 17.53 0.70
C LEU A 117 5.53 16.72 0.02
N SER A 118 5.70 15.45 0.39
CA SER A 118 6.77 14.60 -0.14
C SER A 118 6.22 13.57 -1.14
N SER A 119 5.48 12.57 -0.65
CA SER A 119 5.15 11.39 -1.44
C SER A 119 4.12 11.67 -2.53
N PHE A 120 3.09 12.48 -2.26
CA PHE A 120 2.03 12.74 -3.23
C PHE A 120 2.50 13.54 -4.45
N PRO A 121 3.28 14.63 -4.33
CA PRO A 121 3.86 15.30 -5.49
C PRO A 121 4.76 14.39 -6.33
N ASN A 122 5.54 13.51 -5.70
CA ASN A 122 6.41 12.57 -6.42
C ASN A 122 5.59 11.50 -7.15
N PHE A 123 4.55 10.98 -6.51
CA PHE A 123 3.59 10.07 -7.14
C PHE A 123 2.96 10.70 -8.38
N MET A 124 2.53 11.95 -8.30
CA MET A 124 1.91 12.67 -9.43
C MET A 124 2.90 12.87 -10.59
N LYS A 125 4.18 13.15 -10.31
CA LYS A 125 5.22 13.22 -11.35
C LYS A 125 5.44 11.87 -12.02
N GLU A 126 5.51 10.80 -11.23
CA GLU A 126 5.75 9.46 -11.77
C GLU A 126 4.56 8.97 -12.60
N ALA A 127 3.35 9.23 -12.13
CA ALA A 127 2.12 9.01 -12.87
C ALA A 127 2.10 9.66 -14.26
N GLN A 128 2.54 10.93 -14.33
CA GLN A 128 2.60 11.67 -15.58
C GLN A 128 3.59 11.05 -16.56
N LYS A 129 4.77 10.62 -16.09
CA LYS A 129 5.75 9.92 -16.94
C LYS A 129 5.19 8.62 -17.52
N VAL A 130 4.50 7.83 -16.69
CA VAL A 130 3.87 6.58 -17.14
C VAL A 130 2.82 6.86 -18.21
N GLN A 131 2.01 7.91 -18.04
CA GLN A 131 1.01 8.28 -19.05
C GLN A 131 1.63 8.71 -20.38
N VAL A 132 2.73 9.47 -20.34
CA VAL A 132 3.47 9.87 -21.55
C VAL A 132 4.07 8.65 -22.25
N ALA A 133 4.70 7.74 -21.50
CA ALA A 133 5.27 6.52 -22.06
C ALA A 133 4.21 5.61 -22.70
N ILE A 134 3.02 5.49 -22.09
CA ILE A 134 1.89 4.75 -22.68
C ILE A 134 1.45 5.39 -24.00
N ASN A 135 1.34 6.73 -24.03
CA ASN A 135 0.96 7.45 -25.24
C ASN A 135 2.01 7.29 -26.35
N GLU A 136 3.31 7.33 -26.03
CA GLU A 136 4.40 7.13 -26.99
C GLU A 136 4.43 5.70 -27.55
N VAL A 137 4.25 4.67 -26.72
CA VAL A 137 4.19 3.27 -27.16
C VAL A 137 2.94 2.99 -28.02
N SER A 138 1.83 3.66 -27.71
CA SER A 138 0.60 3.58 -28.51
C SER A 138 0.78 4.23 -29.90
N MET A 139 1.43 5.40 -29.94
CA MET A 139 1.77 6.08 -31.20
C MET A 139 2.80 5.30 -32.04
N ALA A 140 3.79 4.66 -31.41
CA ALA A 140 4.77 3.83 -32.09
C ALA A 140 4.17 2.55 -32.70
N SER A 141 3.16 1.96 -32.05
CA SER A 141 2.44 0.78 -32.57
C SER A 141 1.59 1.08 -33.81
N LEU A 142 1.15 2.33 -33.99
CA LEU A 142 0.41 2.78 -35.18
C LEU A 142 1.29 3.02 -36.41
N ASN A 143 2.61 3.11 -36.25
CA ASN A 143 3.55 3.44 -37.32
C ASN A 143 4.32 2.20 -37.85
N ARG A 144 3.82 0.99 -37.60
CA ARG A 144 4.38 -0.23 -38.21
C ARG A 144 4.02 -0.22 -39.70
N PRO A 145 4.98 -0.17 -40.64
CA PRO A 145 4.66 -0.31 -42.05
C PRO A 145 4.01 -1.68 -42.26
N ALA A 146 2.87 -1.68 -42.95
CA ALA A 146 2.20 -2.90 -43.37
C ALA A 146 3.23 -3.79 -44.07
N SER A 147 3.56 -4.91 -43.45
CA SER A 147 4.43 -5.94 -44.00
C SER A 147 3.85 -6.33 -45.37
N ALA A 148 4.65 -6.10 -46.41
CA ALA A 148 4.33 -6.52 -47.77
C ALA A 148 4.06 -8.03 -47.76
N ASN A 149 2.83 -8.41 -48.09
CA ASN A 149 2.46 -9.78 -48.42
C ASN A 149 3.48 -10.37 -49.40
N PRO A 150 4.16 -11.50 -49.09
CA PRO A 150 4.84 -12.24 -50.12
C PRO A 150 3.78 -12.89 -51.01
N ALA A 151 3.75 -12.48 -52.27
CA ALA A 151 2.91 -13.08 -53.30
C ALA A 151 3.14 -14.59 -53.37
N LEU A 152 2.04 -15.36 -53.35
CA LEU A 152 2.04 -16.78 -53.68
C LEU A 152 2.52 -16.98 -55.13
N PRO A 153 3.47 -17.88 -55.40
CA PRO A 153 3.81 -18.27 -56.76
C PRO A 153 2.75 -19.23 -57.37
N PRO A 154 2.59 -19.23 -58.70
CA PRO A 154 1.53 -19.95 -59.39
C PRO A 154 1.75 -21.47 -59.42
N LYS A 155 0.64 -22.21 -59.37
CA LYS A 155 0.57 -23.67 -59.56
C LYS A 155 1.10 -24.06 -60.93
N VAL A 156 2.18 -24.85 -60.97
CA VAL A 156 2.57 -25.63 -62.15
C VAL A 156 2.01 -27.04 -61.99
N VAL A 157 1.16 -27.42 -62.94
CA VAL A 157 0.68 -28.78 -63.14
C VAL A 157 1.72 -29.53 -63.96
N THR A 158 2.28 -30.61 -63.43
CA THR A 158 2.90 -31.66 -64.26
C THR A 158 2.72 -33.03 -63.61
N VAL A 159 2.56 -34.00 -64.50
CA VAL A 159 1.94 -35.32 -64.33
C VAL A 159 3.03 -36.39 -64.17
N ALA A 160 2.65 -37.51 -63.54
CA ALA A 160 3.21 -38.88 -63.64
C ALA A 160 4.11 -39.42 -62.50
N ASP A 161 3.52 -40.37 -61.78
CA ASP A 161 4.02 -41.56 -61.05
C ASP A 161 5.06 -42.43 -61.83
N PRO A 162 5.54 -43.60 -61.33
CA PRO A 162 5.77 -44.11 -59.96
C PRO A 162 7.17 -44.79 -59.79
N MET A 163 7.59 -45.12 -58.55
CA MET A 163 8.19 -46.43 -58.15
C MET A 163 8.87 -46.39 -56.75
N THR A 164 8.50 -47.39 -55.98
CA THR A 164 8.93 -47.95 -54.66
C THR A 164 10.43 -48.27 -54.49
N PRO A 165 10.91 -48.90 -53.38
CA PRO A 165 10.76 -48.67 -51.92
C PRO A 165 12.12 -48.78 -51.15
N SER A 166 12.05 -48.85 -49.80
CA SER A 166 13.07 -49.39 -48.84
C SER A 166 14.22 -48.44 -48.41
N LEU A 167 14.82 -48.49 -47.21
CA LEU A 167 14.89 -49.45 -46.09
C LEU A 167 15.38 -48.67 -44.83
N SER A 168 14.87 -49.04 -43.63
CA SER A 168 15.50 -49.13 -42.28
C SER A 168 16.75 -48.28 -41.91
N THR A 169 16.88 -47.72 -40.69
CA THR A 169 17.40 -48.46 -39.49
C THR A 169 17.69 -47.49 -38.32
N VAL A 170 17.13 -47.82 -37.13
CA VAL A 170 17.70 -47.81 -35.75
C VAL A 170 18.26 -46.47 -35.19
N GLY A 171 17.90 -45.96 -34.01
CA GLY A 171 17.21 -46.56 -32.86
C GLY A 171 18.17 -47.04 -31.77
N SER A 172 18.94 -46.13 -31.13
CA SER A 172 19.37 -46.18 -29.71
C SER A 172 20.10 -44.89 -29.37
#